data_AF-A0A9P6IZH6-F1
#
_entry.id   AF-A0A9P6IZH6-F1
#
_cell.length_a   1.000
_cell.length_b   1.000
_cell.length_c   1.000
_cell.angle_alpha   90.00
_cell.angle_beta   90.00
_cell.angle_gamma   90.00
#
_symmetry.space_group_name_H-M   'P 1'
#
loop_
_entity.id
_entity.type
_entity.pdbx_description
1 polymer ?
#
loop_
_entity_poly.entity_id
_entity_poly.type
_entity_poly.pdbx_seq_one_letter_code
_entity_poly.pdbx_strand_id
1 'polypeptide(L)'
;MISALFIYNQKGEVLISRLYRQDLKRSIADTFRIQVISTTDIRSPIITLGSTSFFHVRHENLYIVAVTKWNANAALIFEFCYRVINIGRSYFGKFDEVAVKANFVLIYELLDEVLDLGYPQNSEADTLKMYITTESINSERAIMEDSAKITIQATGATSWRRSDVKYRKNEAFIDIIESVNLLLSVQGNTLRSDVAGQILMRAYLSGTPECKFGLNDKVLLEKDPERRKTSNTVEIDDCQFHQCVKLGKFDSERTISFIPPDGEFELMRYRTSDNINLPFKVHPVVTEVGKSKIEYRILVKANFSSKLYANNVVLNIPTPLNTAGVTCSVPTGKAKYVPAENSIVWK
;
A
#
# COMPACT_ATOMS: atom_id res chain seq x y z
N MET A 1 8.84 16.07 17.12
CA MET A 1 9.28 15.66 15.77
C MET A 1 10.32 14.55 15.89
N ILE A 2 10.63 13.85 14.80
CA ILE A 2 11.51 12.67 14.83
C ILE A 2 12.90 13.06 15.36
N SER A 3 13.41 12.33 16.33
CA SER A 3 14.71 12.64 16.96
C SER A 3 15.81 11.71 16.44
N ALA A 4 15.45 10.48 16.09
CA ALA A 4 16.35 9.51 15.47
C ALA A 4 15.59 8.56 14.55
N LEU A 5 16.29 8.02 13.56
CA LEU A 5 15.84 6.91 12.73
C LEU A 5 16.90 5.79 12.77
N PHE A 6 16.45 4.56 12.99
CA PHE A 6 17.27 3.37 12.99
C PHE A 6 16.67 2.33 12.04
N ILE A 7 17.54 1.56 11.39
CA ILE A 7 17.15 0.36 10.65
C ILE A 7 17.87 -0.82 11.28
N TYR A 8 17.11 -1.82 11.72
CA TYR A 8 17.66 -3.07 12.27
C TYR A 8 17.38 -4.23 11.33
N ASN A 9 18.23 -5.25 11.35
CA ASN A 9 17.87 -6.56 10.82
C ASN A 9 17.02 -7.36 11.82
N GLN A 10 16.57 -8.54 11.40
CA GLN A 10 15.77 -9.44 12.24
C GLN A 10 16.49 -9.93 13.51
N LYS A 11 17.83 -9.91 13.53
CA LYS A 11 18.63 -10.26 14.71
C LYS A 11 18.78 -9.09 15.70
N GLY A 12 18.32 -7.89 15.32
CA GLY A 12 18.45 -6.68 16.12
C GLY A 12 19.81 -5.99 15.99
N GLU A 13 20.60 -6.30 14.97
CA GLU A 13 21.79 -5.53 14.62
C GLU A 13 21.37 -4.23 13.94
N VAL A 14 21.98 -3.11 14.34
CA VAL A 14 21.72 -1.79 13.76
C VAL A 14 22.46 -1.69 12.43
N LEU A 15 21.72 -1.69 11.32
CA LEU A 15 22.25 -1.49 9.97
C LEU A 15 22.48 0.00 9.68
N ILE A 16 21.50 0.84 10.01
CA ILE A 16 21.56 2.29 9.84
C ILE A 16 21.21 2.96 11.16
N SER A 17 21.97 4.01 11.49
CA SER A 17 21.77 4.82 12.68
C SER A 17 21.92 6.28 12.32
N ARG A 18 20.82 7.04 12.33
CA ARG A 18 20.82 8.48 12.08
C ARG A 18 20.13 9.23 13.21
N LEU A 19 20.84 10.18 13.82
CA LEU A 19 20.35 11.08 14.86
C LEU A 19 20.14 12.45 14.22
N TYR A 20 18.93 12.99 14.32
CA TYR A 20 18.58 14.31 13.78
C TYR A 20 18.55 15.39 14.86
N ARG A 21 18.46 14.98 16.13
CA ARG A 21 18.40 15.88 17.29
C ARG A 21 19.42 15.45 18.34
N GLN A 22 19.90 16.42 19.12
CA GLN A 22 20.90 16.21 20.16
C GLN A 22 20.31 15.69 21.48
N ASP A 23 19.01 15.45 21.55
CA ASP A 23 18.28 15.00 22.74
C ASP A 23 18.42 13.49 22.99
N LEU A 24 18.97 12.74 22.03
CA LEU A 24 19.19 11.29 22.13
C LEU A 24 20.67 10.93 21.93
N LYS A 25 21.11 9.93 22.70
CA LYS A 25 22.40 9.25 22.49
C LYS A 25 22.16 7.99 21.67
N ARG A 26 23.18 7.56 20.91
CA ARG A 26 23.14 6.35 20.08
C ARG A 26 22.82 5.07 20.86
N SER A 27 23.14 5.03 22.16
CA SER A 27 22.84 3.91 23.07
C SER A 27 21.33 3.60 23.19
N ILE A 28 20.45 4.52 22.80
CA ILE A 28 19.00 4.27 22.79
C ILE A 28 18.61 3.13 21.83
N ALA A 29 19.47 2.81 20.85
CA ALA A 29 19.24 1.72 19.93
C ALA A 29 19.24 0.35 20.62
N ASP A 30 20.10 0.16 21.63
CA ASP A 30 20.17 -1.08 22.41
C ASP A 30 18.88 -1.31 23.22
N THR A 31 18.29 -0.22 23.74
CA THR A 31 17.02 -0.28 24.47
C THR A 31 15.91 -0.87 23.62
N PHE A 32 15.78 -0.42 22.36
CA PHE A 32 14.78 -0.96 21.44
C PHE A 32 15.05 -2.44 21.12
N ARG A 33 16.30 -2.80 20.82
CA ARG A 33 16.69 -4.19 20.54
C ARG A 33 16.31 -5.13 21.69
N ILE A 34 16.63 -4.76 22.93
CA ILE A 34 16.38 -5.58 24.10
C ILE A 34 14.87 -5.70 24.39
N GLN A 35 14.15 -4.58 24.35
CA GLN A 35 12.74 -4.57 24.80
C GLN A 35 11.76 -5.05 23.73
N VAL A 36 12.10 -4.87 22.44
CA VAL A 36 11.16 -5.11 21.33
C VAL A 36 11.60 -6.30 20.48
N ILE A 37 12.83 -6.27 19.97
CA ILE A 37 13.29 -7.32 19.04
C ILE A 37 13.55 -8.65 19.76
N SER A 38 14.06 -8.60 21.00
CA SER A 38 14.36 -9.81 21.79
C SER A 38 13.11 -10.39 22.48
N THR A 39 11.99 -9.67 22.46
CA THR A 39 10.73 -10.07 23.09
C THR A 39 9.81 -10.74 22.07
N THR A 40 9.22 -11.88 22.40
CA THR A 40 8.34 -12.63 21.49
C THR A 40 6.95 -12.00 21.33
N ASP A 41 6.48 -11.25 22.33
CA ASP A 41 5.16 -10.61 22.36
C ASP A 41 5.25 -9.10 22.07
N ILE A 42 5.40 -8.73 20.80
CA ILE A 42 5.26 -7.32 20.39
C ILE A 42 3.77 -6.98 20.32
N ARG A 43 3.28 -6.22 21.31
CA ARG A 43 1.84 -5.88 21.42
C ARG A 43 1.43 -4.63 20.64
N SER A 44 2.36 -3.73 20.36
CA SER A 44 2.04 -2.41 19.81
C SER A 44 3.15 -1.90 18.90
N PRO A 45 2.84 -1.24 17.77
CA PRO A 45 3.82 -0.59 16.90
C PRO A 45 4.44 0.67 17.53
N ILE A 46 3.84 1.19 18.61
CA ILE A 46 4.38 2.27 19.43
C ILE A 46 4.69 1.73 20.83
N ILE A 47 5.92 1.91 21.28
CA ILE A 47 6.35 1.51 22.62
C ILE A 47 7.01 2.71 23.27
N THR A 48 6.55 3.06 24.48
CA THR A 48 7.12 4.17 25.25
C THR A 48 7.88 3.61 26.43
N LEU A 49 9.16 3.93 26.51
CA LEU A 49 10.05 3.53 27.60
C LEU A 49 10.58 4.79 28.29
N GLY A 50 10.14 5.00 29.53
CA GLY A 50 10.38 6.25 30.24
C GLY A 50 9.79 7.44 29.47
N SER A 51 10.64 8.40 29.11
CA SER A 51 10.26 9.59 28.33
C SER A 51 10.50 9.47 26.82
N THR A 52 10.83 8.26 26.33
CA THR A 52 11.17 8.04 24.91
C THR A 52 10.17 7.11 24.25
N SER A 53 9.59 7.56 23.14
CA SER A 53 8.65 6.79 22.32
C SER A 53 9.35 6.24 21.09
N PHE A 54 9.14 4.96 20.82
CA PHE A 54 9.66 4.21 19.69
C PHE A 54 8.50 3.81 18.79
N PHE A 55 8.58 4.20 17.53
CA PHE A 55 7.63 3.89 16.47
C PHE A 55 8.33 2.92 15.53
N HIS A 56 7.77 1.73 15.33
CA HIS A 56 8.41 0.74 14.47
C HIS A 56 7.47 0.13 13.45
N VAL A 57 8.02 -0.11 12.26
CA VAL A 57 7.39 -0.83 11.16
C VAL A 57 8.28 -2.00 10.79
N ARG A 58 7.69 -3.16 10.56
CA ARG A 58 8.40 -4.32 10.03
C ARG A 58 8.21 -4.37 8.52
N HIS A 59 9.31 -4.46 7.78
CA HIS A 59 9.29 -4.62 6.33
C HIS A 59 10.31 -5.70 5.95
N GLU A 60 9.84 -6.76 5.29
CA GLU A 60 10.68 -7.92 4.96
C GLU A 60 11.44 -8.43 6.21
N ASN A 61 12.77 -8.44 6.17
CA ASN A 61 13.66 -8.82 7.28
C ASN A 61 14.22 -7.62 8.07
N LEU A 62 13.59 -6.45 7.96
CA LEU A 62 14.00 -5.20 8.60
C LEU A 62 12.98 -4.68 9.62
N TYR A 63 13.50 -3.95 10.60
CA TYR A 63 12.74 -3.04 11.46
C TYR A 63 13.16 -1.60 11.17
N ILE A 64 12.21 -0.78 10.71
CA ILE A 64 12.39 0.66 10.55
C ILE A 64 11.84 1.31 11.80
N VAL A 65 12.68 2.04 12.53
CA VAL A 65 12.36 2.55 13.86
C VAL A 65 12.64 4.04 13.94
N ALA A 66 11.58 4.83 14.13
CA ALA A 66 11.68 6.25 14.45
C ALA A 66 11.53 6.46 15.95
N VAL A 67 12.35 7.34 16.52
CA VAL A 67 12.41 7.59 17.96
C VAL A 67 12.18 9.07 18.24
N THR A 68 11.40 9.39 19.27
CA THR A 68 11.15 10.77 19.71
C THR A 68 10.96 10.83 21.23
N LYS A 69 11.46 11.90 21.85
CA LYS A 69 11.13 12.27 23.24
C LYS A 69 9.97 13.25 23.36
N TRP A 70 9.52 13.77 22.23
CA TRP A 70 8.49 14.80 22.13
C TRP A 70 7.12 14.18 21.85
N ASN A 71 6.08 14.90 22.24
CA ASN A 71 4.71 14.64 21.79
C ASN A 71 4.58 14.98 20.30
N ALA A 72 4.88 14.01 19.43
CA ALA A 72 4.86 14.15 17.99
C ALA A 72 3.64 13.44 17.40
N ASN A 73 3.17 13.90 16.24
CA ASN A 73 2.08 13.24 15.53
C ASN A 73 2.52 11.83 15.09
N ALA A 74 1.91 10.80 15.69
CA ALA A 74 2.20 9.40 15.40
C ALA A 74 1.97 9.03 13.93
N ALA A 75 0.90 9.55 13.32
CA ALA A 75 0.57 9.25 11.94
C ALA A 75 1.63 9.79 10.96
N LEU A 76 2.15 10.99 11.21
CA LEU A 76 3.24 11.57 10.43
C LEU A 76 4.50 10.68 10.48
N ILE A 77 4.83 10.17 11.66
CA ILE A 77 6.00 9.31 11.85
C ILE A 77 5.84 8.00 11.09
N PHE A 78 4.67 7.36 11.18
CA PHE A 78 4.41 6.13 10.44
C PHE A 78 4.40 6.34 8.92
N GLU A 79 3.73 7.39 8.44
CA GLU A 79 3.75 7.74 7.01
C GLU A 79 5.19 7.94 6.53
N PHE A 80 6.01 8.68 7.29
CA PHE A 80 7.41 8.86 6.97
C PHE A 80 8.19 7.52 6.92
N CYS A 81 7.99 6.62 7.89
CA CYS A 81 8.61 5.29 7.86
C CYS A 81 8.22 4.49 6.60
N TYR A 82 6.94 4.51 6.20
CA TYR A 82 6.51 3.89 4.95
C TYR A 82 7.07 4.57 3.70
N ARG A 83 7.23 5.90 3.72
CA ARG A 83 7.88 6.66 2.65
C ARG A 83 9.35 6.28 2.48
N VAL A 84 10.11 6.13 3.57
CA VAL A 84 11.50 5.67 3.53
C VAL A 84 11.60 4.28 2.87
N ILE A 85 10.69 3.36 3.23
CA ILE A 85 10.61 2.03 2.60
C ILE A 85 10.35 2.14 1.10
N ASN A 86 9.37 2.97 0.70
CA ASN A 86 9.01 3.15 -0.71
C ASN A 86 10.14 3.79 -1.53
N ILE A 87 10.85 4.77 -0.97
CA ILE A 87 12.06 5.35 -1.59
C ILE A 87 13.12 4.26 -1.76
N GLY A 88 13.41 3.49 -0.72
CA GLY A 88 14.36 2.38 -0.79
C GLY A 88 14.01 1.38 -1.89
N ARG A 89 12.74 0.96 -2.00
CA ARG A 89 12.28 0.10 -3.08
C ARG A 89 12.40 0.75 -4.46
N SER A 90 12.16 2.05 -4.57
CA SER A 90 12.29 2.79 -5.83
C SER A 90 13.75 2.86 -6.32
N TYR A 91 14.71 3.02 -5.40
CA TYR A 91 16.14 3.07 -5.74
C TYR A 91 16.76 1.70 -5.96
N PHE A 92 16.41 0.71 -5.12
CA PHE A 92 17.12 -0.58 -5.05
C PHE A 92 16.30 -1.76 -5.58
N GLY A 93 15.04 -1.53 -5.99
CA GLY A 93 14.07 -2.56 -6.41
C GLY A 93 13.44 -3.31 -5.22
N LYS A 94 14.25 -3.68 -4.23
CA LYS A 94 13.84 -4.29 -2.95
C LYS A 94 14.44 -3.52 -1.78
N PHE A 95 13.87 -3.67 -0.59
CA PHE A 95 14.38 -3.00 0.61
C PHE A 95 14.54 -4.00 1.76
N ASP A 96 15.53 -4.89 1.59
CA ASP A 96 15.95 -5.91 2.55
C ASP A 96 17.33 -5.59 3.17
N GLU A 97 17.77 -6.44 4.10
CA GLU A 97 19.09 -6.34 4.73
C GLU A 97 20.25 -6.31 3.73
N VAL A 98 20.15 -7.02 2.60
CA VAL A 98 21.22 -7.10 1.59
C VAL A 98 21.31 -5.77 0.86
N ALA A 99 20.17 -5.23 0.42
CA ALA A 99 20.09 -3.93 -0.23
C ALA A 99 20.59 -2.79 0.68
N VAL A 100 20.23 -2.82 1.97
CA VAL A 100 20.69 -1.81 2.94
C VAL A 100 22.21 -1.86 3.13
N LYS A 101 22.78 -3.06 3.29
CA LYS A 101 24.24 -3.24 3.46
C LYS A 101 25.02 -2.84 2.21
N ALA A 102 24.50 -3.12 1.02
CA ALA A 102 25.15 -2.77 -0.24
C ALA A 102 25.14 -1.25 -0.53
N ASN A 103 24.10 -0.54 -0.08
CA ASN A 103 23.86 0.86 -0.45
C ASN A 103 23.88 1.84 0.74
N PHE A 104 24.60 1.52 1.82
CA PHE A 104 24.54 2.29 3.07
C PHE A 104 24.88 3.78 2.90
N VAL A 105 25.83 4.13 2.03
CA VAL A 105 26.20 5.53 1.74
C VAL A 105 25.02 6.29 1.16
N LEU A 106 24.40 5.75 0.09
CA LEU A 106 23.25 6.37 -0.56
C LEU A 106 22.06 6.49 0.40
N ILE A 107 21.86 5.50 1.28
CA ILE A 107 20.80 5.57 2.29
C ILE A 107 21.04 6.73 3.25
N TYR A 108 22.28 6.97 3.69
CA TYR A 108 22.59 8.14 4.52
C TYR A 108 22.31 9.47 3.80
N GLU A 109 22.69 9.58 2.52
CA GLU A 109 22.39 10.76 1.70
C GLU A 109 20.88 10.98 1.55
N LEU A 110 20.13 9.94 1.22
CA LEU A 110 18.67 9.98 1.13
C LEU A 110 18.03 10.41 2.46
N LEU A 111 18.49 9.84 3.57
CA LEU A 111 17.96 10.14 4.90
C LEU A 111 18.25 11.57 5.36
N ASP A 112 19.35 12.15 4.92
CA ASP A 112 19.70 13.55 5.20
C ASP A 112 18.89 14.52 4.34
N GLU A 113 18.54 14.13 3.12
CA GLU A 113 17.70 14.94 2.24
C GLU A 113 16.22 14.91 2.64
N VAL A 114 15.69 13.74 2.99
CA VAL A 114 14.24 13.58 3.23
C VAL A 114 13.82 13.93 4.66
N LEU A 115 14.76 14.18 5.57
CA LEU A 115 14.47 14.47 6.97
C LEU A 115 15.52 15.42 7.55
N ASP A 116 15.12 16.67 7.81
CA ASP A 116 16.00 17.68 8.42
C ASP A 116 15.49 18.05 9.82
N LEU A 117 16.36 17.98 10.83
CA LEU A 117 16.05 18.24 12.25
C LEU A 117 14.77 17.52 12.75
N GLY A 118 14.41 16.40 12.12
CA GLY A 118 13.20 15.62 12.43
C GLY A 118 11.92 16.03 11.69
N TYR A 119 12.00 16.99 10.77
CA TYR A 119 10.92 17.44 9.90
C TYR A 119 11.04 16.75 8.54
N PRO A 120 10.08 15.89 8.15
CA PRO A 120 10.06 15.30 6.82
C PRO A 120 10.06 16.39 5.75
N GLN A 121 10.93 16.23 4.76
CA GLN A 121 11.06 17.10 3.59
C GLN A 121 10.41 16.44 2.36
N ASN A 122 10.74 16.92 1.17
CA ASN A 122 10.31 16.28 -0.07
C ASN A 122 10.81 14.83 -0.12
N SER A 123 9.88 13.89 -0.28
CA SER A 123 10.13 12.44 -0.28
C SER A 123 9.72 11.77 -1.59
N GLU A 124 9.62 12.55 -2.67
CA GLU A 124 9.33 12.04 -4.01
C GLU A 124 10.55 11.39 -4.64
N ALA A 125 10.52 10.06 -4.80
CA ALA A 125 11.67 9.28 -5.26
C ALA A 125 12.17 9.74 -6.64
N ASP A 126 11.28 10.09 -7.57
CA ASP A 126 11.68 10.53 -8.91
C ASP A 126 12.39 11.88 -8.90
N THR A 127 12.04 12.77 -7.97
CA THR A 127 12.71 14.05 -7.78
C THR A 127 14.05 13.86 -7.10
N LEU A 128 14.11 13.01 -6.06
CA LEU A 128 15.37 12.67 -5.38
C LEU A 128 16.39 12.08 -6.38
N LYS A 129 15.94 11.19 -7.28
CA LYS A 129 16.81 10.51 -8.27
C LYS A 129 17.50 11.46 -9.25
N MET A 130 17.05 12.72 -9.34
CA MET A 130 17.65 13.71 -10.23
C MET A 130 18.99 14.24 -9.69
N TYR A 131 19.19 14.21 -8.38
CA TYR A 131 20.39 14.77 -7.74
C TYR A 131 21.09 13.81 -6.77
N ILE A 132 20.38 12.80 -6.26
CA ILE A 132 20.94 11.69 -5.50
C ILE A 132 21.05 10.51 -6.46
N THR A 133 22.24 10.32 -7.04
CA THR A 133 22.47 9.34 -8.10
C THR A 133 23.32 8.18 -7.61
N THR A 134 23.07 6.98 -8.13
CA THR A 134 23.86 5.77 -7.84
C THR A 134 25.18 5.71 -8.62
N GLU A 135 25.32 6.53 -9.67
CA GLU A 135 26.48 6.56 -10.56
C GLU A 135 27.15 7.93 -10.52
N SER A 136 28.48 7.98 -10.58
CA SER A 136 29.23 9.23 -10.62
C SER A 136 28.95 10.00 -11.92
N ILE A 137 28.35 11.19 -11.82
CA ILE A 137 28.04 12.03 -12.97
C ILE A 137 29.34 12.68 -13.47
N ASN A 138 29.82 12.28 -14.65
CA ASN A 138 31.15 12.64 -15.20
C ASN A 138 31.25 14.03 -15.88
N SER A 139 30.43 15.02 -15.54
CA SER A 139 30.55 16.35 -16.17
C SER A 139 30.01 17.53 -15.36
N GLU A 140 30.91 18.40 -14.91
CA GLU A 140 30.62 19.62 -14.12
C GLU A 140 29.64 20.60 -14.80
N ARG A 141 29.60 20.65 -16.14
CA ARG A 141 28.68 21.53 -16.89
C ARG A 141 27.24 21.03 -16.95
N ALA A 142 27.03 19.71 -16.97
CA ALA A 142 25.68 19.14 -16.89
C ALA A 142 25.07 19.41 -15.50
N ILE A 143 25.90 19.34 -14.46
CA ILE A 143 25.52 19.60 -13.07
C ILE A 143 24.98 21.02 -12.86
N MET A 144 25.57 22.05 -13.49
CA MET A 144 25.11 23.45 -13.31
C MET A 144 23.77 23.74 -14.01
N GLU A 145 23.56 23.31 -15.25
CA GLU A 145 22.29 23.53 -15.94
C GLU A 145 21.15 22.66 -15.39
N ASP A 146 21.47 21.45 -14.93
CA ASP A 146 20.49 20.58 -14.29
C ASP A 146 20.15 21.04 -12.87
N SER A 147 21.09 21.62 -12.12
CA SER A 147 20.81 22.09 -10.75
C SER A 147 19.71 23.15 -10.69
N ALA A 148 19.64 24.09 -11.64
CA ALA A 148 18.56 25.07 -11.72
C ALA A 148 17.19 24.41 -12.00
N LYS A 149 17.14 23.43 -12.90
CA LYS A 149 15.91 22.69 -13.22
C LYS A 149 15.45 21.82 -12.05
N ILE A 150 16.40 21.16 -11.39
CA ILE A 150 16.18 20.34 -10.20
C ILE A 150 15.59 21.22 -9.08
N THR A 151 16.17 22.40 -8.86
CA THR A 151 15.68 23.35 -7.85
C THR A 151 14.23 23.74 -8.15
N ILE A 152 13.93 24.14 -9.39
CA ILE A 152 12.57 24.54 -9.80
C ILE A 152 11.57 23.38 -9.61
N GLN A 153 11.96 22.14 -9.92
CA GLN A 153 11.08 20.98 -9.72
C GLN A 153 10.89 20.64 -8.25
N ALA A 154 11.95 20.71 -7.44
CA ALA A 154 11.89 20.41 -6.01
C ALA A 154 11.10 21.47 -5.22
N THR A 155 11.21 22.75 -5.59
CA THR A 155 10.51 23.87 -4.94
C THR A 155 9.18 24.24 -5.60
N GLY A 156 8.90 23.68 -6.78
CA GLY A 156 7.72 24.01 -7.57
C GLY A 156 6.43 23.42 -7.01
N ALA A 157 5.28 23.98 -7.41
CA ALA A 157 3.96 23.49 -7.01
C ALA A 157 3.64 22.07 -7.53
N THR A 158 4.38 21.59 -8.53
CA THR A 158 4.18 20.28 -9.17
C THR A 158 5.48 19.46 -9.05
N SER A 159 5.78 18.99 -7.84
CA SER A 159 7.04 18.27 -7.55
C SER A 159 7.10 16.87 -8.15
N TRP A 160 5.97 16.28 -8.53
CA TRP A 160 5.84 14.90 -9.01
C TRP A 160 5.91 14.74 -10.54
N ARG A 161 6.07 15.83 -11.31
CA ARG A 161 6.06 15.77 -12.78
C ARG A 161 7.06 16.71 -13.44
N ARG A 162 7.93 16.12 -14.27
CA ARG A 162 8.89 16.80 -15.14
C ARG A 162 8.23 17.47 -16.35
N SER A 163 8.74 18.63 -16.75
CA SER A 163 8.22 19.42 -17.88
C SER A 163 8.79 19.02 -19.25
N ASP A 164 9.92 18.35 -19.27
CA ASP A 164 10.70 17.98 -20.46
C ASP A 164 10.43 16.56 -20.98
N VAL A 165 9.54 15.81 -20.32
CA VAL A 165 9.17 14.44 -20.72
C VAL A 165 8.56 14.45 -22.12
N LYS A 166 9.07 13.58 -23.01
CA LYS A 166 8.58 13.43 -24.38
C LYS A 166 8.43 11.95 -24.73
N TYR A 167 7.27 11.59 -25.25
CA TYR A 167 6.99 10.28 -25.82
C TYR A 167 6.68 10.40 -27.30
N ARG A 168 7.09 9.39 -28.08
CA ARG A 168 6.75 9.30 -29.51
C ARG A 168 5.24 9.19 -29.73
N LYS A 169 4.55 8.50 -28.82
CA LYS A 169 3.10 8.32 -28.80
C LYS A 169 2.62 8.57 -27.39
N ASN A 170 1.62 9.44 -27.24
CA ASN A 170 1.02 9.71 -25.94
C ASN A 170 -0.04 8.65 -25.65
N GLU A 171 0.16 7.88 -24.59
CA GLU A 171 -0.75 6.81 -24.17
C GLU A 171 -1.00 6.89 -22.67
N ALA A 172 -2.22 6.56 -22.26
CA ALA A 172 -2.59 6.42 -20.85
C ALA A 172 -3.37 5.12 -20.68
N PHE A 173 -2.93 4.28 -19.76
CA PHE A 173 -3.62 3.05 -19.38
C PHE A 173 -4.20 3.22 -17.98
N ILE A 174 -5.39 2.68 -17.76
CA ILE A 174 -6.11 2.76 -16.49
C ILE A 174 -6.55 1.36 -16.14
N ASP A 175 -6.08 0.87 -14.99
CA ASP A 175 -6.43 -0.42 -14.44
C ASP A 175 -7.26 -0.19 -13.17
N ILE A 176 -8.52 -0.66 -13.19
CA ILE A 176 -9.42 -0.58 -12.04
C ILE A 176 -9.42 -1.95 -11.37
N ILE A 177 -8.86 -2.01 -10.16
CA ILE A 177 -8.71 -3.24 -9.38
C ILE A 177 -9.63 -3.16 -8.18
N GLU A 178 -10.58 -4.07 -8.10
CA GLU A 178 -11.56 -4.15 -7.02
C GLU A 178 -11.37 -5.43 -6.20
N SER A 179 -11.28 -5.27 -4.88
CA SER A 179 -11.29 -6.37 -3.92
C SER A 179 -12.65 -6.42 -3.24
N VAL A 180 -13.41 -7.48 -3.52
CA VAL A 180 -14.71 -7.72 -2.89
C VAL A 180 -14.50 -8.45 -1.56
N ASN A 181 -14.76 -7.76 -0.46
CA ASN A 181 -14.71 -8.31 0.89
C ASN A 181 -16.10 -8.77 1.30
N LEU A 182 -16.22 -10.02 1.73
CA LEU A 182 -17.48 -10.61 2.18
C LEU A 182 -17.30 -11.37 3.49
N LEU A 183 -18.13 -11.05 4.48
CA LEU A 183 -18.29 -11.81 5.72
C LEU A 183 -19.72 -12.29 5.81
N LEU A 184 -19.89 -13.61 5.91
CA LEU A 184 -21.19 -14.26 6.09
C LEU A 184 -21.31 -14.81 7.51
N SER A 185 -22.52 -14.79 8.06
CA SER A 185 -22.86 -15.51 9.28
C SER A 185 -22.94 -17.02 9.01
N VAL A 186 -22.96 -17.81 10.07
CA VAL A 186 -23.14 -19.27 9.99
C VAL A 186 -24.47 -19.65 9.32
N GLN A 187 -25.49 -18.79 9.44
CA GLN A 187 -26.80 -18.95 8.82
C GLN A 187 -26.83 -18.49 7.34
N GLY A 188 -25.74 -17.92 6.84
CA GLY A 188 -25.62 -17.42 5.47
C GLY A 188 -26.10 -15.98 5.27
N ASN A 189 -26.31 -15.22 6.35
CA ASN A 189 -26.64 -13.79 6.26
C ASN A 189 -25.37 -12.99 6.03
N THR A 190 -25.41 -11.97 5.17
CA THR A 190 -24.28 -11.06 4.97
C THR A 190 -24.10 -10.16 6.19
N LEU A 191 -22.97 -10.30 6.87
CA LEU A 191 -22.58 -9.47 8.03
C LEU A 191 -21.78 -8.24 7.59
N ARG A 192 -20.91 -8.40 6.60
CA ARG A 192 -20.12 -7.32 6.00
C ARG A 192 -19.95 -7.58 4.52
N SER A 193 -20.17 -6.56 3.72
CA SER A 193 -19.87 -6.55 2.29
C SER A 193 -19.33 -5.18 1.95
N ASP A 194 -18.09 -5.13 1.45
CA ASP A 194 -17.48 -3.89 0.98
C ASP A 194 -16.58 -4.19 -0.21
N VAL A 195 -16.48 -3.23 -1.12
CA VAL A 195 -15.54 -3.24 -2.23
C VAL A 195 -14.47 -2.21 -1.93
N ALA A 196 -13.22 -2.66 -1.87
CA ALA A 196 -12.06 -1.79 -1.84
C ALA A 196 -11.50 -1.71 -3.27
N GLY A 197 -11.67 -0.54 -3.90
CA GLY A 197 -11.21 -0.27 -5.25
C GLY A 197 -9.93 0.55 -5.27
N GLN A 198 -9.08 0.28 -6.25
CA GLN A 198 -7.85 1.01 -6.54
C GLN A 198 -7.79 1.30 -8.03
N ILE A 199 -7.48 2.55 -8.39
CA ILE A 199 -7.29 2.98 -9.77
C ILE A 199 -5.80 3.21 -9.98
N LEU A 200 -5.18 2.29 -10.71
CA LEU A 200 -3.80 2.39 -11.16
C LEU A 200 -3.77 3.04 -12.54
N MET A 201 -2.89 4.03 -12.72
CA MET A 201 -2.71 4.73 -13.98
C MET A 201 -1.27 4.57 -14.46
N ARG A 202 -1.11 4.30 -15.75
CA ARG A 202 0.18 4.34 -16.45
C ARG A 202 0.15 5.45 -17.48
N ALA A 203 0.81 6.56 -17.18
CA ALA A 203 0.78 7.77 -18.00
C ALA A 203 2.10 7.93 -18.77
N TYR A 204 2.05 7.66 -20.09
CA TYR A 204 3.14 7.92 -21.02
C TYR A 204 2.77 9.12 -21.88
N LEU A 205 2.74 10.30 -21.25
CA LEU A 205 2.30 11.55 -21.85
C LEU A 205 3.46 12.55 -21.95
N SER A 206 3.47 13.41 -22.96
CA SER A 206 4.51 14.43 -23.15
C SER A 206 4.15 15.73 -22.44
N GLY A 207 5.16 16.42 -21.88
CA GLY A 207 5.02 17.71 -21.19
C GLY A 207 4.29 17.61 -19.84
N THR A 208 3.52 18.64 -19.50
CA THR A 208 2.71 18.75 -18.26
C THR A 208 1.21 18.77 -18.57
N PRO A 209 0.61 17.64 -19.01
CA PRO A 209 -0.80 17.62 -19.36
C PRO A 209 -1.70 17.73 -18.13
N GLU A 210 -2.76 18.54 -18.20
CA GLU A 210 -3.85 18.50 -17.21
C GLU A 210 -4.89 17.46 -17.67
N CYS A 211 -5.01 16.39 -16.90
CA CYS A 211 -5.98 15.33 -17.11
C CYS A 211 -7.23 15.56 -16.26
N LYS A 212 -8.36 15.09 -16.77
CA LYS A 212 -9.63 15.00 -16.04
C LYS A 212 -10.15 13.58 -16.11
N PHE A 213 -10.50 13.02 -14.97
CA PHE A 213 -11.08 11.70 -14.85
C PHE A 213 -12.47 11.81 -14.24
N GLY A 214 -13.46 11.26 -14.94
CA GLY A 214 -14.87 11.29 -14.54
C GLY A 214 -15.34 9.89 -14.18
N LEU A 215 -15.97 9.76 -13.01
CA LEU A 215 -16.63 8.54 -12.55
C LEU A 215 -18.15 8.72 -12.66
N ASN A 216 -18.87 7.61 -12.78
CA ASN A 216 -20.33 7.53 -12.66
C ASN A 216 -20.78 7.62 -11.19
N ASP A 217 -20.25 8.60 -10.45
CA ASP A 217 -20.60 8.86 -9.06
C ASP A 217 -22.07 9.29 -8.95
N LYS A 218 -22.80 8.63 -8.07
CA LYS A 218 -24.21 8.95 -7.75
C LYS A 218 -24.37 10.43 -7.43
N VAL A 219 -23.50 11.03 -6.62
CA VAL A 219 -23.60 12.44 -6.19
C VAL A 219 -23.45 13.40 -7.38
N LEU A 220 -22.58 13.07 -8.34
CA LEU A 220 -22.44 13.84 -9.59
C LEU A 220 -23.72 13.80 -10.42
N LEU A 221 -24.33 12.61 -10.53
CA LEU A 221 -25.50 12.38 -11.35
C LEU A 221 -26.79 12.92 -10.72
N GLU A 222 -26.84 13.11 -9.40
CA GLU A 222 -27.96 13.77 -8.73
C GLU A 222 -28.08 15.27 -9.08
N LYS A 223 -26.96 15.92 -9.43
CA LYS A 223 -26.93 17.33 -9.84
C LYS A 223 -27.39 17.54 -11.29
N ASP A 224 -27.48 16.50 -12.11
CA ASP A 224 -27.90 16.55 -13.51
C ASP A 224 -29.04 15.56 -13.81
N PRO A 225 -30.31 15.98 -13.69
CA PRO A 225 -31.47 15.10 -13.76
C PRO A 225 -31.70 14.45 -15.15
N GLU A 226 -31.09 14.96 -16.21
CA GLU A 226 -31.17 14.38 -17.57
C GLU A 226 -30.35 13.09 -17.69
N ARG A 227 -29.25 12.95 -16.93
CA ARG A 227 -28.37 11.77 -16.95
C ARG A 227 -28.85 10.60 -16.07
N ARG A 228 -29.90 10.79 -15.26
CA ARG A 228 -30.42 9.78 -14.32
C ARG A 228 -31.09 8.55 -14.97
N LYS A 229 -31.55 8.66 -16.22
CA LYS A 229 -32.48 7.66 -16.78
C LYS A 229 -31.86 6.33 -17.23
N THR A 230 -30.53 6.20 -17.26
CA THR A 230 -29.90 5.04 -17.93
C THR A 230 -28.61 4.48 -17.31
N SER A 231 -28.06 5.00 -16.21
CA SER A 231 -26.76 4.52 -15.69
C SER A 231 -26.84 3.82 -14.34
N ASN A 232 -26.22 2.64 -14.23
CA ASN A 232 -25.77 2.11 -12.94
C ASN A 232 -24.83 3.15 -12.30
N THR A 233 -25.28 3.80 -11.24
CA THR A 233 -24.48 4.77 -10.47
C THR A 233 -23.68 4.05 -9.40
N VAL A 234 -22.43 4.47 -9.19
CA VAL A 234 -21.62 3.96 -8.09
C VAL A 234 -21.69 4.98 -6.95
N GLU A 235 -22.06 4.50 -5.76
CA GLU A 235 -21.99 5.29 -4.54
C GLU A 235 -20.64 5.03 -3.89
N ILE A 236 -19.84 6.09 -3.74
CA ILE A 236 -18.50 6.00 -3.14
C ILE A 236 -18.61 6.47 -1.71
N ASP A 237 -18.33 5.60 -0.74
CA ASP A 237 -18.39 5.91 0.69
C ASP A 237 -17.26 6.86 1.08
N ASP A 238 -16.03 6.50 0.68
CA ASP A 238 -14.83 7.28 0.89
C ASP A 238 -13.87 7.12 -0.29
N CYS A 239 -13.03 8.13 -0.49
CA CYS A 239 -12.00 8.12 -1.50
C CYS A 239 -10.71 8.77 -0.97
N GLN A 240 -9.59 8.25 -1.45
CA GLN A 240 -8.26 8.78 -1.19
C GLN A 240 -7.62 9.05 -2.54
N PHE A 241 -6.98 10.21 -2.67
CA PHE A 241 -6.37 10.62 -3.94
C PHE A 241 -4.86 10.72 -3.80
N HIS A 242 -4.19 10.51 -4.92
CA HIS A 242 -2.80 10.93 -5.07
C HIS A 242 -2.69 12.46 -4.93
N GLN A 243 -1.54 12.95 -4.44
CA GLN A 243 -1.27 14.38 -4.26
C GLN A 243 -1.41 15.21 -5.55
N CYS A 244 -1.35 14.54 -6.71
CA CYS A 244 -1.51 15.21 -8.00
C CYS A 244 -2.93 15.71 -8.26
N VAL A 245 -3.91 15.24 -7.50
CA VAL A 245 -5.33 15.61 -7.64
C VAL A 245 -5.61 16.92 -6.93
N LYS A 246 -6.26 17.85 -7.66
CA LYS A 246 -6.70 19.14 -7.14
C LYS A 246 -7.98 18.97 -6.31
N LEU A 247 -7.83 18.67 -5.02
CA LEU A 247 -8.95 18.42 -4.10
C LEU A 247 -10.00 19.55 -4.10
N GLY A 248 -9.59 20.82 -4.16
CA GLY A 248 -10.53 21.93 -4.21
C GLY A 248 -11.46 21.93 -5.44
N LYS A 249 -11.01 21.40 -6.59
CA LYS A 249 -11.87 21.18 -7.78
C LYS A 249 -12.78 19.96 -7.60
N PHE A 250 -12.30 18.92 -6.91
CA PHE A 250 -13.11 17.75 -6.60
C PHE A 250 -14.24 18.10 -5.63
N ASP A 251 -14.00 18.93 -4.62
CA ASP A 251 -15.04 19.31 -3.66
C ASP A 251 -16.18 20.12 -4.31
N SER A 252 -15.84 21.02 -5.24
CA SER A 252 -16.81 21.87 -5.94
C SER A 252 -17.51 21.16 -7.10
N GLU A 253 -16.74 20.58 -8.02
CA GLU A 253 -17.21 20.03 -9.30
C GLU A 253 -17.29 18.51 -9.30
N ARG A 254 -16.79 17.84 -8.26
CA ARG A 254 -16.66 16.36 -8.18
C ARG A 254 -15.92 15.76 -9.37
N THR A 255 -15.08 16.56 -10.04
CA THR A 255 -14.25 16.16 -11.16
C THR A 255 -12.82 15.96 -10.70
N ILE A 256 -12.24 14.79 -10.99
CA ILE A 256 -10.86 14.47 -10.61
C ILE A 256 -9.93 15.11 -11.63
N SER A 257 -9.39 16.28 -11.31
CA SER A 257 -8.47 17.04 -12.16
C SER A 257 -7.06 16.98 -11.60
N PHE A 258 -6.09 16.58 -12.42
CA PHE A 258 -4.72 16.32 -11.98
C PHE A 258 -3.70 16.46 -13.11
N ILE A 259 -2.43 16.61 -12.73
CA ILE A 259 -1.28 16.45 -13.65
C ILE A 259 -0.63 15.12 -13.26
N PRO A 260 -0.73 14.05 -14.09
CA PRO A 260 -0.22 12.74 -13.71
C PRO A 260 1.31 12.76 -13.55
N PRO A 261 1.86 12.04 -12.55
CA PRO A 261 3.25 11.58 -12.58
C PRO A 261 3.57 10.81 -13.88
N ASP A 262 4.85 10.70 -14.19
CA ASP A 262 5.30 9.88 -15.31
C ASP A 262 5.25 8.39 -14.97
N GLY A 263 4.82 7.54 -15.90
CA GLY A 263 4.82 6.10 -15.69
C GLY A 263 3.67 5.60 -14.81
N GLU A 264 3.94 4.59 -13.99
CA GLU A 264 2.94 3.89 -13.18
C GLU A 264 2.78 4.54 -11.80
N PHE A 265 1.54 4.91 -11.45
CA PHE A 265 1.21 5.41 -10.13
C PHE A 265 -0.24 5.07 -9.78
N GLU A 266 -0.55 5.10 -8.49
CA GLU A 266 -1.90 4.97 -8.00
C GLU A 266 -2.58 6.33 -7.98
N LEU A 267 -3.65 6.50 -8.76
CA LEU A 267 -4.39 7.75 -8.86
C LEU A 267 -5.34 7.95 -7.67
N MET A 268 -6.09 6.91 -7.33
CA MET A 268 -7.03 6.95 -6.21
C MET A 268 -7.35 5.57 -5.66
N ARG A 269 -7.77 5.55 -4.40
CA ARG A 269 -8.50 4.43 -3.76
C ARG A 269 -9.91 4.87 -3.45
N TYR A 270 -10.84 3.94 -3.49
CA TYR A 270 -12.21 4.18 -3.07
C TYR A 270 -12.75 2.96 -2.33
N ARG A 271 -13.76 3.21 -1.50
CA ARG A 271 -14.53 2.16 -0.85
C ARG A 271 -16.01 2.37 -1.14
N THR A 272 -16.70 1.26 -1.38
CA THR A 272 -18.15 1.23 -1.55
C THR A 272 -18.71 0.08 -0.73
N SER A 273 -19.76 0.33 0.04
CA SER A 273 -20.48 -0.71 0.79
C SER A 273 -21.89 -0.98 0.25
N ASP A 274 -22.42 -0.09 -0.58
CA ASP A 274 -23.78 -0.19 -1.11
C ASP A 274 -23.87 -0.90 -2.47
N ASN A 275 -24.99 -1.60 -2.69
CA ASN A 275 -25.36 -2.25 -3.96
C ASN A 275 -24.31 -3.20 -4.55
N ILE A 276 -23.56 -3.90 -3.70
CA ILE A 276 -22.52 -4.83 -4.14
C ILE A 276 -23.14 -6.11 -4.69
N ASN A 277 -22.86 -6.38 -5.97
CA ASN A 277 -23.21 -7.65 -6.60
C ASN A 277 -22.14 -8.70 -6.28
N LEU A 278 -22.44 -9.60 -5.34
CA LEU A 278 -21.53 -10.67 -4.97
C LEU A 278 -21.36 -11.65 -6.15
N PRO A 279 -20.11 -11.95 -6.57
CA PRO A 279 -19.84 -12.83 -7.70
C PRO A 279 -20.11 -14.30 -7.38
N PHE A 280 -20.04 -14.68 -6.10
CA PHE A 280 -20.32 -16.04 -5.63
C PHE A 280 -21.26 -16.01 -4.43
N LYS A 281 -22.18 -16.98 -4.39
CA LYS A 281 -22.96 -17.32 -3.19
C LYS A 281 -22.46 -18.65 -2.67
N VAL A 282 -22.01 -18.67 -1.42
CA VAL A 282 -21.48 -19.86 -0.76
C VAL A 282 -22.44 -20.25 0.37
N HIS A 283 -22.88 -21.50 0.36
CA HIS A 283 -23.71 -22.09 1.42
C HIS A 283 -22.94 -23.25 2.04
N PRO A 284 -22.16 -23.00 3.11
CA PRO A 284 -21.46 -24.03 3.84
C PRO A 284 -22.38 -24.66 4.89
N VAL A 285 -22.50 -25.98 4.88
CA VAL A 285 -23.15 -26.75 5.95
C VAL A 285 -22.10 -27.68 6.54
N VAL A 286 -21.88 -27.55 7.85
CA VAL A 286 -20.95 -28.39 8.61
C VAL A 286 -21.76 -29.22 9.59
N THR A 287 -21.62 -30.54 9.52
CA THR A 287 -22.33 -31.47 10.39
C THR A 287 -21.33 -32.37 11.10
N GLU A 288 -21.36 -32.35 12.42
CA GLU A 288 -20.59 -33.29 13.25
C GLU A 288 -21.37 -34.60 13.37
N VAL A 289 -20.76 -35.69 12.95
CA VAL A 289 -21.32 -37.04 13.01
C VAL A 289 -20.65 -37.79 14.17
N GLY A 290 -21.32 -37.80 15.31
CA GLY A 290 -20.78 -38.39 16.54
C GLY A 290 -19.61 -37.57 17.10
N LYS A 291 -18.53 -38.25 17.52
CA LYS A 291 -17.34 -37.60 18.12
C LYS A 291 -16.09 -37.64 17.23
N SER A 292 -16.15 -38.34 16.09
CA SER A 292 -14.96 -38.71 15.33
C SER A 292 -15.00 -38.34 13.85
N LYS A 293 -16.12 -37.79 13.36
CA LYS A 293 -16.29 -37.45 11.95
C LYS A 293 -16.98 -36.11 11.81
N ILE A 294 -16.46 -35.28 10.92
CA ILE A 294 -17.11 -34.04 10.47
C ILE A 294 -17.37 -34.18 8.98
N GLU A 295 -18.56 -33.78 8.56
CA GLU A 295 -18.98 -33.76 7.17
C GLU A 295 -19.22 -32.32 6.72
N TYR A 296 -18.61 -31.97 5.58
CA TYR A 296 -18.71 -30.65 4.96
C TYR A 296 -19.54 -30.76 3.68
N ARG A 297 -20.66 -30.05 3.63
CA ARG A 297 -21.46 -29.90 2.41
C ARG A 297 -21.46 -28.44 2.00
N ILE A 298 -20.64 -28.11 1.00
CA ILE A 298 -20.42 -26.73 0.57
C ILE A 298 -20.95 -26.56 -0.84
N LEU A 299 -21.98 -25.73 -0.98
CA LEU A 299 -22.54 -25.36 -2.27
C LEU A 299 -22.01 -23.98 -2.66
N VAL A 300 -21.33 -23.91 -3.80
CA VAL A 300 -20.85 -22.65 -4.39
C VAL A 300 -21.62 -22.39 -5.67
N LYS A 301 -22.29 -21.23 -5.75
CA LYS A 301 -23.04 -20.80 -6.92
C LYS A 301 -22.44 -19.51 -7.47
N ALA A 302 -22.02 -19.54 -8.73
CA ALA A 302 -21.64 -18.33 -9.46
C ALA A 302 -22.88 -17.44 -9.68
N ASN A 303 -22.74 -16.16 -9.40
CA ASN A 303 -23.79 -15.13 -9.50
C ASN A 303 -23.35 -14.01 -10.45
N PHE A 304 -22.76 -14.39 -11.58
CA PHE A 304 -22.40 -13.49 -12.67
C PHE A 304 -22.92 -14.06 -13.99
N SER A 305 -22.93 -13.22 -15.04
CA SER A 305 -23.40 -13.60 -16.37
C SER A 305 -22.65 -14.81 -16.92
N SER A 306 -23.34 -15.69 -17.64
CA SER A 306 -22.72 -16.85 -18.31
C SER A 306 -21.69 -16.50 -19.38
N LYS A 307 -21.62 -15.22 -19.78
CA LYS A 307 -20.58 -14.70 -20.67
C LYS A 307 -19.24 -14.48 -19.96
N LEU A 308 -19.26 -14.40 -18.64
CA LEU A 308 -18.08 -14.20 -17.80
C LEU A 308 -17.63 -15.55 -17.24
N TYR A 309 -16.33 -15.67 -17.01
CA TYR A 309 -15.72 -16.82 -16.37
C TYR A 309 -14.79 -16.33 -15.27
N ALA A 310 -14.72 -17.08 -14.17
CA ALA A 310 -13.80 -16.79 -13.08
C ALA A 310 -12.54 -17.65 -13.24
N ASN A 311 -11.38 -17.02 -13.14
CA ASN A 311 -10.09 -17.68 -13.24
C ASN A 311 -9.51 -17.95 -11.86
N ASN A 312 -8.78 -19.06 -11.73
CA ASN A 312 -8.01 -19.41 -10.53
C ASN A 312 -8.82 -19.32 -9.23
N VAL A 313 -10.08 -19.77 -9.27
CA VAL A 313 -10.94 -19.83 -8.08
C VAL A 313 -10.39 -20.90 -7.15
N VAL A 314 -10.07 -20.51 -5.91
CA VAL A 314 -9.60 -21.44 -4.89
C VAL A 314 -10.47 -21.29 -3.66
N LEU A 315 -11.07 -22.38 -3.22
CA LEU A 315 -11.81 -22.44 -1.97
C LEU A 315 -10.98 -23.16 -0.91
N ASN A 316 -10.65 -22.44 0.16
CA ASN A 316 -9.95 -22.98 1.31
C ASN A 316 -10.95 -23.29 2.42
N ILE A 317 -11.06 -24.57 2.78
CA ILE A 317 -12.02 -25.08 3.76
C ILE A 317 -11.24 -25.57 4.98
N PRO A 318 -11.30 -24.88 6.13
CA PRO A 318 -10.62 -25.32 7.34
C PRO A 318 -11.15 -26.67 7.86
N THR A 319 -10.23 -27.50 8.32
CA THR A 319 -10.50 -28.80 8.96
C THR A 319 -10.03 -28.78 10.42
N PRO A 320 -10.53 -29.67 11.30
CA PRO A 320 -10.05 -29.77 12.67
C PRO A 320 -8.55 -30.09 12.74
N LEU A 321 -7.89 -29.62 13.80
CA LEU A 321 -6.45 -29.87 14.01
C LEU A 321 -6.10 -31.36 14.20
N ASN A 322 -7.07 -32.17 14.63
CA ASN A 322 -6.93 -33.61 14.84
C ASN A 322 -7.38 -34.46 13.63
N THR A 323 -7.43 -33.86 12.43
CA THR A 323 -7.88 -34.55 11.21
C THR A 323 -6.90 -35.66 10.82
N ALA A 324 -7.34 -36.92 10.92
CA ALA A 324 -6.52 -38.08 10.55
C ALA A 324 -6.65 -38.50 9.07
N GLY A 325 -7.79 -38.21 8.45
CA GLY A 325 -8.06 -38.58 7.05
C GLY A 325 -9.23 -37.79 6.47
N VAL A 326 -9.16 -37.54 5.16
CA VAL A 326 -10.16 -36.74 4.44
C VAL A 326 -10.54 -37.44 3.15
N THR A 327 -11.85 -37.53 2.90
CA THR A 327 -12.41 -38.00 1.63
C THR A 327 -13.14 -36.86 0.96
N CYS A 328 -12.67 -36.42 -0.21
CA CYS A 328 -13.26 -35.32 -0.97
C CYS A 328 -14.04 -35.86 -2.17
N SER A 329 -15.27 -35.38 -2.36
CA SER A 329 -16.06 -35.60 -3.57
C SER A 329 -16.52 -34.24 -4.09
N VAL A 330 -16.11 -33.87 -5.29
CA VAL A 330 -16.46 -32.58 -5.92
C VAL A 330 -17.01 -32.80 -7.33
N PRO A 331 -18.03 -32.03 -7.74
CA PRO A 331 -18.61 -32.15 -9.08
C PRO A 331 -17.70 -31.56 -10.17
N THR A 332 -16.95 -30.52 -9.83
CA THR A 332 -16.08 -29.78 -10.76
C THR A 332 -14.78 -29.43 -10.05
N GLY A 333 -13.66 -29.46 -10.76
CA GLY A 333 -12.34 -29.13 -10.22
C GLY A 333 -11.70 -30.29 -9.46
N LYS A 334 -10.72 -29.97 -8.61
CA LYS A 334 -9.98 -30.93 -7.79
C LYS A 334 -9.89 -30.42 -6.36
N ALA A 335 -10.30 -31.24 -5.40
CA ALA A 335 -10.13 -30.97 -3.97
C ALA A 335 -9.03 -31.84 -3.38
N LYS A 336 -8.11 -31.23 -2.63
CA LYS A 336 -7.01 -31.92 -1.95
C LYS A 336 -6.88 -31.44 -0.52
N TYR A 337 -6.72 -32.36 0.41
CA TYR A 337 -6.36 -32.03 1.79
C TYR A 337 -4.87 -31.63 1.88
N VAL A 338 -4.60 -30.52 2.55
CA VAL A 338 -3.26 -29.98 2.81
C VAL A 338 -3.01 -30.02 4.32
N PRO A 339 -2.35 -31.07 4.85
CA PRO A 339 -2.16 -31.26 6.29
C PRO A 339 -1.42 -30.11 6.97
N ALA A 340 -0.44 -29.50 6.29
CA ALA A 340 0.36 -28.40 6.83
C ALA A 340 -0.48 -27.16 7.17
N GLU A 341 -1.60 -26.96 6.47
CA GLU A 341 -2.51 -25.82 6.67
C GLU A 341 -3.79 -26.21 7.41
N ASN A 342 -3.96 -27.50 7.75
CA ASN A 342 -5.20 -28.06 8.27
C ASN A 342 -6.42 -27.64 7.43
N SER A 343 -6.30 -27.67 6.10
CA SER A 343 -7.34 -27.19 5.19
C SER A 343 -7.53 -28.11 3.99
N ILE A 344 -8.74 -28.15 3.44
CA ILE A 344 -9.03 -28.71 2.12
C ILE A 344 -8.98 -27.56 1.13
N VAL A 345 -8.13 -27.69 0.13
CA VAL A 345 -7.99 -26.74 -0.97
C VAL A 345 -8.74 -27.30 -2.17
N TRP A 346 -9.82 -26.64 -2.56
CA TRP A 346 -10.60 -26.95 -3.75
C TRP A 346 -10.30 -25.94 -4.85
N LYS A 347 -9.73 -26.43 -5.96
CA LYS A 347 -9.36 -25.66 -7.15
C LYS A 347 -10.20 -26.04 -8.36
#